data_AF-A0A537E562-F1
#
_entry.id   AF-A0A537E562-F1
#
_cell.length_a   1.000
_cell.length_b   1.000
_cell.length_c   1.000
_cell.angle_alpha   90.00
_cell.angle_beta   90.00
_cell.angle_gamma   90.00
#
_symmetry.space_group_name_H-M   'P 1'
#
loop_
_entity.id
_entity.type
_entity.pdbx_description
1 polymer ?
#
loop_
_entity_poly.entity_id
_entity_poly.type
_entity_poly.pdbx_seq_one_letter_code
_entity_poly.pdbx_strand_id
1 'polypeptide(L)'
;MCVIGKNQLVSLIKAHKCIHPFDYGLLDGDGYVLTVREERTLHYLEHQNLVSNEVVFTPPEFVAHLTAKSKYGRMGLSFLNAAKVHSGFIGRLALELVNLSNERQPITIKRGDPLLHIEFMKREGEASPYNGGYMFQFMSEDEIGEYMLILARDFKTLFPKEYLTKAAQARVAVVTQI
;
A
#
# COMPACT_ATOMS: atom_id res chain seq x y z
N MET A 1 -9.67 17.06 -8.65
CA MET A 1 -8.78 15.96 -8.19
C MET A 1 -7.71 15.69 -9.25
N CYS A 2 -6.46 16.04 -8.94
CA CYS A 2 -5.33 15.91 -9.87
C CYS A 2 -4.28 14.95 -9.28
N VAL A 3 -3.64 14.16 -10.15
CA VAL A 3 -2.44 13.39 -9.80
C VAL A 3 -1.30 14.36 -9.52
N ILE A 4 -0.54 14.12 -8.44
CA ILE A 4 0.63 14.94 -8.13
C ILE A 4 1.83 14.51 -8.97
N GLY A 5 2.65 15.47 -9.39
CA GLY A 5 3.86 15.17 -10.15
C GLY A 5 4.94 14.48 -9.31
N LYS A 6 5.87 13.81 -9.99
CA LYS A 6 7.05 13.13 -9.39
C LYS A 6 7.77 13.95 -8.31
N ASN A 7 7.99 15.24 -8.54
CA ASN A 7 8.68 16.13 -7.59
C ASN A 7 7.93 16.28 -6.26
N GLN A 8 6.60 16.41 -6.32
CA GLN A 8 5.75 16.48 -5.13
C GLN A 8 5.70 15.13 -4.42
N LEU A 9 5.58 14.02 -5.17
CA LEU A 9 5.62 12.66 -4.60
C LEU A 9 6.92 12.42 -3.83
N VAL A 10 8.08 12.72 -4.42
CA VAL A 10 9.38 12.60 -3.74
C VAL A 10 9.45 13.48 -2.48
N SER A 11 8.86 14.67 -2.52
CA SER A 11 8.84 15.57 -1.36
C SER A 11 7.97 14.99 -0.22
N LEU A 12 6.81 14.41 -0.55
CA LEU A 12 5.95 13.73 0.42
C LEU A 12 6.64 12.50 1.03
N ILE A 13 7.31 11.68 0.21
CA ILE A 13 8.04 10.51 0.68
C ILE A 13 9.13 10.92 1.67
N LYS A 14 9.90 11.97 1.37
CA LYS A 14 10.95 12.46 2.28
C LYS A 14 10.38 13.02 3.59
N ALA A 15 9.28 13.75 3.53
CA ALA A 15 8.68 14.40 4.70
C ALA A 15 7.99 13.40 5.65
N HIS A 16 7.24 12.45 5.08
CA HIS A 16 6.29 11.63 5.82
C HIS A 16 6.46 10.12 5.63
N LYS A 17 7.48 9.67 4.88
CA LYS A 17 7.65 8.25 4.51
C LYS A 17 6.37 7.66 3.88
N CYS A 18 5.74 8.40 2.96
CA CYS A 18 4.52 7.96 2.28
C CYS A 18 4.64 6.61 1.55
N ILE A 19 5.86 6.24 1.19
CA ILE A 19 6.22 4.92 0.66
C ILE A 19 7.50 4.50 1.37
N HIS A 20 7.51 3.33 2.01
CA HIS A 20 8.67 2.84 2.76
C HIS A 20 8.80 1.31 2.73
N PRO A 21 9.96 0.72 2.40
CA PRO A 21 11.18 1.40 1.95
C PRO A 21 10.99 2.09 0.60
N PHE A 22 11.75 3.16 0.37
CA PHE A 22 11.69 3.93 -0.87
C PHE A 22 12.92 3.66 -1.74
N ASP A 23 12.69 3.34 -3.00
CA ASP A 23 13.72 3.16 -4.02
C ASP A 23 13.45 4.11 -5.20
N TYR A 24 14.42 4.98 -5.53
CA TYR A 24 14.31 5.88 -6.67
C TYR A 24 14.13 5.15 -8.01
N GLY A 25 14.64 3.92 -8.14
CA GLY A 25 14.50 3.09 -9.34
C GLY A 25 13.06 2.60 -9.59
N LEU A 26 12.18 2.70 -8.58
CA LEU A 26 10.78 2.31 -8.67
C LEU A 26 9.83 3.49 -8.92
N LEU A 27 10.35 4.71 -9.10
CA LEU A 27 9.56 5.82 -9.62
C LEU A 27 9.18 5.55 -11.09
N ASP A 28 7.89 5.63 -11.40
CA ASP A 28 7.37 5.42 -12.76
C ASP A 28 6.41 6.55 -13.12
N GLY A 29 6.85 7.45 -14.00
CA GLY A 29 6.15 8.70 -14.31
C GLY A 29 5.90 9.55 -13.06
N ASP A 30 4.62 9.84 -12.81
CA ASP A 30 4.12 10.59 -11.65
C ASP A 30 3.70 9.70 -10.47
N GLY A 31 3.94 8.39 -10.58
CA GLY A 31 3.64 7.40 -9.56
C GLY A 31 4.87 6.66 -9.06
N TYR A 32 4.59 5.58 -8.33
CA TYR A 32 5.58 4.66 -7.81
C TYR A 32 5.15 3.22 -8.03
N VAL A 33 6.11 2.32 -8.20
CA VAL A 33 5.87 0.88 -8.35
C VAL A 33 6.02 0.19 -7.00
N LEU A 34 4.91 -0.29 -6.44
CA LEU A 34 4.94 -1.16 -5.26
C LEU A 34 5.38 -2.56 -5.65
N THR A 35 6.07 -3.26 -4.76
CA THR A 35 6.63 -4.59 -5.01
C THR A 35 6.01 -5.65 -4.12
N VAL A 36 6.23 -6.92 -4.49
CA VAL A 36 5.72 -8.07 -3.73
C VAL A 36 6.58 -8.32 -2.49
N ARG A 37 5.96 -8.44 -1.30
CA ARG A 37 6.67 -8.74 -0.05
C ARG A 37 7.24 -10.16 -0.01
N GLU A 38 6.44 -11.13 -0.42
CA GLU A 38 6.77 -12.56 -0.32
C GLU A 38 6.37 -13.31 -1.58
N GLU A 39 7.21 -14.27 -1.98
CA GLU A 39 6.94 -15.11 -3.13
C GLU A 39 5.67 -15.95 -2.92
N ARG A 40 4.86 -16.06 -3.97
CA ARG A 40 3.65 -16.88 -4.00
C ARG A 40 3.52 -17.55 -5.36
N THR A 41 3.00 -18.76 -5.35
CA THR A 41 2.57 -19.48 -6.55
C THR A 41 1.07 -19.63 -6.50
N LEU A 42 0.37 -19.14 -7.52
CA LEU A 42 -1.07 -19.26 -7.66
C LEU A 42 -1.39 -20.33 -8.71
N HIS A 43 -2.03 -21.41 -8.28
CA HIS A 43 -2.58 -22.44 -9.15
C HIS A 43 -3.80 -21.90 -9.92
N TYR A 44 -4.17 -22.55 -11.02
CA TYR A 44 -5.33 -22.16 -11.81
C TYR A 44 -6.61 -22.15 -10.97
N LEU A 45 -7.39 -21.07 -11.07
CA LEU A 45 -8.58 -20.76 -10.26
C LEU A 45 -8.33 -20.62 -8.75
N GLU A 46 -7.07 -20.52 -8.33
CA GLU A 46 -6.74 -20.27 -6.94
C GLU A 46 -6.84 -18.77 -6.62
N HIS A 47 -7.48 -18.47 -5.50
CA HIS A 47 -7.48 -17.15 -4.88
C HIS A 47 -6.41 -17.08 -3.78
N GLN A 48 -5.55 -16.06 -3.83
CA GLN A 48 -4.60 -15.77 -2.76
C GLN A 48 -4.48 -14.27 -2.49
N ASN A 49 -4.13 -13.93 -1.25
CA ASN A 49 -3.75 -12.58 -0.87
C ASN A 49 -2.24 -12.39 -0.98
N LEU A 50 -1.81 -11.38 -1.74
CA LEU A 50 -0.44 -10.89 -1.75
C LEU A 50 -0.34 -9.59 -0.97
N VAL A 51 0.80 -9.37 -0.33
CA VAL A 51 1.04 -8.16 0.47
C VAL A 51 2.12 -7.32 -0.22
N SER A 52 1.90 -6.00 -0.30
CA SER A 52 2.94 -5.07 -0.76
C SER A 52 4.17 -5.11 0.16
N ASN A 53 5.36 -5.00 -0.42
CA ASN A 53 6.59 -4.90 0.35
C ASN A 53 6.63 -3.57 1.12
N GLU A 54 6.23 -2.49 0.45
CA GLU A 54 6.23 -1.15 0.99
C GLU A 54 5.00 -0.90 1.87
N VAL A 55 5.24 -0.22 3.00
CA VAL A 55 4.23 0.51 3.74
C VAL A 55 3.82 1.73 2.94
N VAL A 56 2.52 1.92 2.80
CA VAL A 56 1.91 3.09 2.16
C VAL A 56 1.30 3.96 3.25
N PHE A 57 1.69 5.23 3.29
CA PHE A 57 1.00 6.28 4.01
C PHE A 57 0.47 7.33 3.04
N THR A 58 -0.84 7.52 3.03
CA THR A 58 -1.54 8.61 2.33
C THR A 58 -1.82 9.73 3.32
N PRO A 59 -1.11 10.88 3.29
CA PRO A 59 -1.42 11.97 4.21
C PRO A 59 -2.87 12.47 4.03
N PRO A 60 -3.50 13.08 5.04
CA PRO A 60 -4.92 13.46 5.02
C PRO A 60 -5.39 14.31 3.82
N GLU A 61 -4.47 15.02 3.18
CA GLU A 61 -4.71 15.85 2.00
C GLU A 61 -4.70 15.05 0.69
N PHE A 62 -4.36 13.77 0.74
CA PHE A 62 -4.19 12.91 -0.42
C PHE A 62 -5.02 11.62 -0.30
N VAL A 63 -5.45 11.13 -1.44
CA VAL A 63 -5.82 9.73 -1.63
C VAL A 63 -4.82 9.11 -2.59
N ALA A 64 -4.77 7.78 -2.68
CA ALA A 64 -4.00 7.15 -3.75
C ALA A 64 -4.86 6.22 -4.57
N HIS A 65 -4.58 6.16 -5.86
CA HIS A 65 -5.19 5.24 -6.80
C HIS A 65 -4.19 4.12 -7.12
N LEU A 66 -4.71 2.91 -7.30
CA LEU A 66 -3.89 1.72 -7.56
C LEU A 66 -4.24 1.16 -8.93
N THR A 67 -3.23 0.86 -9.72
CA THR A 67 -3.42 0.11 -10.97
C THR A 67 -2.47 -1.08 -11.02
N ALA A 68 -2.98 -2.23 -11.47
CA ALA A 68 -2.14 -3.42 -11.62
C ALA A 68 -1.13 -3.25 -12.76
N LYS A 69 0.10 -3.78 -12.58
CA LYS A 69 1.05 -3.83 -13.70
C LYS A 69 0.43 -4.61 -14.85
N SER A 70 0.44 -4.00 -16.04
CA SER A 70 -0.17 -4.59 -17.24
C SER A 70 0.39 -5.98 -17.61
N LYS A 71 1.61 -6.32 -17.15
CA LYS A 71 2.18 -7.67 -17.32
C LYS A 71 1.27 -8.75 -16.73
N TYR A 72 0.67 -8.52 -15.56
CA TYR A 72 -0.14 -9.53 -14.87
C TYR A 72 -1.48 -9.76 -15.55
N GLY A 73 -2.16 -8.69 -15.99
CA GLY A 73 -3.37 -8.82 -16.78
C GLY A 73 -3.15 -9.61 -18.08
N ARG A 74 -1.99 -9.41 -18.73
CA ARG A 74 -1.60 -10.19 -19.93
C ARG A 74 -1.25 -11.65 -19.64
N MET A 75 -0.90 -11.98 -18.39
CA MET A 75 -0.67 -13.36 -17.93
C MET A 75 -1.97 -14.06 -17.48
N GLY A 76 -3.14 -13.40 -17.55
CA GLY A 76 -4.40 -13.95 -17.06
C GLY A 76 -4.56 -13.87 -15.54
N LEU A 77 -3.78 -13.03 -14.86
CA LEU A 77 -3.90 -12.80 -13.43
C LEU A 77 -4.82 -11.60 -13.16
N SER A 78 -5.89 -11.83 -12.40
CA SER A 78 -6.87 -10.80 -12.07
C SER A 78 -6.70 -10.32 -10.64
N PHE A 79 -6.84 -9.00 -10.43
CA PHE A 79 -6.82 -8.36 -9.12
C PHE A 79 -8.27 -8.01 -8.76
N LEU A 80 -8.76 -8.53 -7.63
CA LEU A 80 -10.16 -8.38 -7.23
C LEU A 80 -10.41 -7.11 -6.40
N ASN A 81 -9.39 -6.61 -5.71
CA ASN A 81 -9.50 -5.50 -4.77
C ASN A 81 -8.46 -4.39 -5.04
N ALA A 82 -8.52 -3.74 -6.20
CA ALA A 82 -7.68 -2.58 -6.47
C ALA A 82 -8.50 -1.43 -7.04
N ALA A 83 -8.65 -0.37 -6.23
CA ALA A 83 -9.18 0.90 -6.72
C ALA A 83 -8.58 2.10 -5.97
N LYS A 84 -8.54 2.11 -4.63
CA LYS A 84 -8.19 3.32 -3.89
C LYS A 84 -7.62 3.04 -2.50
N VAL A 85 -6.65 3.85 -2.08
CA VAL A 85 -6.20 3.99 -0.70
C VAL A 85 -6.78 5.27 -0.12
N HIS A 86 -7.46 5.17 1.02
CA HIS A 86 -8.12 6.29 1.70
C HIS A 86 -7.11 7.28 2.26
N SER A 87 -7.47 8.56 2.35
CA SER A 87 -6.66 9.57 3.06
C SER A 87 -6.44 9.15 4.51
N GLY A 88 -5.24 9.32 5.03
CA GLY A 88 -4.86 8.96 6.40
C GLY A 88 -4.53 7.48 6.64
N PHE A 89 -4.65 6.60 5.64
CA PHE A 89 -4.32 5.19 5.79
C PHE A 89 -2.80 5.01 5.93
N ILE A 90 -2.38 4.16 6.87
CA ILE A 90 -1.00 3.69 7.01
C ILE A 90 -1.02 2.16 7.06
N GLY A 91 -0.26 1.49 6.21
CA GLY A 91 -0.16 0.04 6.22
C GLY A 91 0.40 -0.50 4.92
N ARG A 92 0.69 -1.80 4.90
CA ARG A 92 0.90 -2.50 3.62
C ARG A 92 -0.46 -2.79 2.97
N LEU A 93 -0.46 -3.00 1.66
CA LEU A 93 -1.67 -3.30 0.91
C LEU A 93 -1.81 -4.82 0.77
N ALA A 94 -2.97 -5.36 1.13
CA ALA A 94 -3.35 -6.74 0.81
C ALA A 94 -4.13 -6.74 -0.50
N LEU A 95 -3.66 -7.52 -1.47
CA LEU A 95 -4.23 -7.64 -2.80
C LEU A 95 -4.74 -9.06 -3.01
N GLU A 96 -6.00 -9.18 -3.38
CA GLU A 96 -6.71 -10.40 -3.71
C GLU A 96 -6.46 -10.70 -5.19
N LEU A 97 -5.76 -11.79 -5.45
CA LEU A 97 -5.41 -12.22 -6.79
C LEU A 97 -6.08 -13.55 -7.10
N VAL A 98 -6.48 -13.72 -8.36
CA VAL A 98 -6.93 -15.00 -8.90
C VAL A 98 -6.26 -15.30 -10.23
N ASN A 99 -5.75 -16.53 -10.38
CA ASN A 99 -5.19 -17.00 -11.63
C ASN A 99 -6.31 -17.50 -12.57
N LEU A 100 -6.54 -16.76 -13.64
CA LEU A 100 -7.51 -17.04 -14.69
C LEU A 100 -6.83 -17.29 -16.06
N SER A 101 -5.55 -17.67 -16.06
CA SER A 101 -4.80 -17.99 -17.28
C SER A 101 -5.47 -19.10 -18.08
N ASN A 102 -5.57 -18.90 -19.40
CA ASN A 102 -6.12 -19.90 -20.33
C ASN A 102 -5.22 -21.13 -20.45
N GLU A 103 -3.93 -20.98 -20.19
CA GLU A 103 -2.92 -22.03 -20.17
C GLU A 103 -3.07 -22.97 -18.95
N ARG A 104 -3.86 -22.54 -17.95
CA ARG A 104 -4.13 -23.27 -16.70
C ARG A 104 -2.87 -23.73 -15.96
N GLN A 105 -1.76 -23.04 -16.17
CA GLN A 105 -0.50 -23.29 -15.48
C GLN A 105 -0.41 -22.45 -14.20
N PRO A 106 0.30 -22.95 -13.17
CA PRO A 106 0.62 -22.14 -12.01
C PRO A 106 1.43 -20.90 -12.41
N ILE A 107 1.16 -19.76 -11.77
CA ILE A 107 1.92 -18.52 -11.94
C ILE A 107 2.65 -18.23 -10.64
N THR A 108 3.98 -18.18 -10.70
CA THR A 108 4.82 -17.77 -9.58
C THR A 108 5.14 -16.27 -9.69
N ILE A 109 4.88 -15.54 -8.61
CA ILE A 109 5.22 -14.13 -8.46
C ILE A 109 6.28 -14.04 -7.38
N LYS A 110 7.46 -13.54 -7.76
CA LYS A 110 8.64 -13.55 -6.89
C LYS A 110 8.58 -12.41 -5.90
N ARG A 111 9.25 -12.61 -4.76
CA ARG A 111 9.55 -11.50 -3.84
C ARG A 111 10.30 -10.39 -4.59
N GLY A 112 9.86 -9.15 -4.39
CA GLY A 112 10.42 -7.96 -5.04
C GLY A 112 9.91 -7.70 -6.45
N ASP A 113 9.07 -8.58 -7.03
CA ASP A 113 8.51 -8.31 -8.35
C ASP A 113 7.65 -7.02 -8.33
N PRO A 114 7.74 -6.18 -9.37
CA PRO A 114 6.82 -5.06 -9.58
C PRO A 114 5.37 -5.52 -9.55
N LEU A 115 4.53 -4.97 -8.66
CA LEU A 115 3.18 -5.44 -8.38
C LEU A 115 2.10 -4.47 -8.89
N LEU A 116 2.08 -3.26 -8.32
CA LEU A 116 1.10 -2.20 -8.62
C LEU A 116 1.82 -0.89 -8.94
N HIS A 117 1.16 -0.03 -9.73
CA HIS A 117 1.43 1.40 -9.70
C HIS A 117 0.54 2.05 -8.64
N ILE A 118 1.11 2.99 -7.90
CA ILE A 118 0.39 3.88 -6.99
C ILE A 118 0.58 5.32 -7.41
N GLU A 119 -0.53 6.05 -7.52
CA GLU A 119 -0.57 7.47 -7.89
C GLU A 119 -1.26 8.26 -6.80
N PHE A 120 -0.64 9.32 -6.31
CA PHE A 120 -1.21 10.16 -5.26
C PHE A 120 -2.02 11.29 -5.89
N MET A 121 -3.23 11.50 -5.37
CA MET A 121 -4.16 12.51 -5.86
C MET A 121 -4.50 13.47 -4.74
N LYS A 122 -4.39 14.77 -5.02
CA LYS A 122 -4.77 15.79 -4.04
C LYS A 122 -6.29 15.83 -3.88
N ARG A 123 -6.73 15.78 -2.62
CA ARG A 123 -8.12 15.88 -2.21
C ARG A 123 -8.54 17.35 -2.10
N GLU A 124 -9.75 17.66 -2.54
CA GLU A 124 -10.39 18.97 -2.34
C GLU A 124 -11.39 18.90 -1.16
N GLY A 125 -11.49 19.98 -0.36
CA GLY A 125 -12.38 20.08 0.81
C GLY A 125 -11.71 19.79 2.16
N GLU A 126 -12.47 19.36 3.16
CA GLU A 126 -11.94 18.89 4.46
C GLU A 126 -11.61 17.38 4.44
N ALA A 127 -10.61 16.97 5.23
CA ALA A 127 -10.19 15.58 5.30
C ALA A 127 -11.11 14.77 6.22
N SER A 128 -11.43 13.54 5.81
CA SER A 128 -12.01 12.51 6.66
C SER A 128 -11.06 11.32 6.65
N PRO A 129 -10.02 11.33 7.51
CA PRO A 129 -8.98 10.31 7.49
C PRO A 129 -9.53 8.91 7.80
N TYR A 130 -8.83 7.90 7.30
CA TYR A 130 -9.13 6.50 7.52
C TYR A 130 -9.09 6.20 9.02
N ASN A 131 -10.18 5.64 9.52
CA ASN A 131 -10.35 5.24 10.92
C ASN A 131 -10.73 3.76 11.08
N GLY A 132 -10.57 2.96 10.01
CA GLY A 132 -10.96 1.55 9.98
C GLY A 132 -9.94 0.58 10.60
N GLY A 133 -10.31 -0.71 10.65
CA GLY A 133 -9.56 -1.75 11.34
C GLY A 133 -8.26 -2.22 10.67
N TYR A 134 -7.97 -1.77 9.45
CA TYR A 134 -6.75 -2.15 8.72
C TYR A 134 -5.61 -1.13 8.87
N MET A 135 -5.76 -0.17 9.78
CA MET A 135 -4.68 0.75 10.13
C MET A 135 -3.50 -0.06 10.69
N PHE A 136 -2.30 0.25 10.21
CA PHE A 136 -1.04 -0.43 10.51
C PHE A 136 -0.95 -1.91 10.08
N GLN A 137 -1.80 -2.37 9.17
CA GLN A 137 -1.78 -3.78 8.75
C GLN A 137 -0.42 -4.21 8.18
N PHE A 138 0.01 -5.40 8.60
CA PHE A 138 1.26 -6.06 8.25
C PHE A 138 2.52 -5.25 8.53
N MET A 139 2.49 -4.31 9.48
CA MET A 139 3.65 -3.55 9.95
C MET A 139 4.27 -4.16 11.20
N SER A 140 5.59 -3.99 11.35
CA SER A 140 6.32 -4.30 12.58
C SER A 140 6.06 -3.23 13.65
N GLU A 141 6.37 -3.53 14.91
CA GLU A 141 6.29 -2.56 16.01
C GLU A 141 7.20 -1.35 15.76
N ASP A 142 8.41 -1.58 15.23
CA ASP A 142 9.37 -0.52 14.92
C ASP A 142 8.83 0.43 13.84
N GLU A 143 8.29 -0.12 12.76
CA GLU A 143 7.67 0.68 11.69
C GLU A 143 6.52 1.52 12.26
N ILE A 144 5.65 0.92 13.08
CA ILE A 144 4.53 1.63 13.70
C ILE A 144 5.02 2.75 14.59
N GLY A 145 6.04 2.51 15.42
CA GLY A 145 6.66 3.53 16.26
C GLY A 145 7.12 4.73 15.46
N GLU A 146 7.77 4.51 14.32
CA GLU A 146 8.19 5.59 13.42
C GLU A 146 7.00 6.39 12.87
N TYR A 147 5.96 5.72 12.37
CA TYR A 147 4.78 6.41 11.83
C TYR A 147 3.97 7.13 12.92
N MET A 148 3.92 6.60 14.14
CA MET A 148 3.31 7.30 15.28
C MET A 148 4.03 8.61 15.60
N LEU A 149 5.36 8.66 15.47
CA LEU A 149 6.13 9.91 15.63
C LEU A 149 5.80 10.92 14.53
N ILE A 150 5.69 10.49 13.27
CA ILE A 150 5.29 11.35 12.14
C ILE A 150 3.89 11.91 12.37
N LEU A 151 2.93 11.05 12.72
CA LEU A 151 1.55 11.46 12.98
C LEU A 151 1.43 12.42 14.17
N ALA A 152 2.17 12.18 15.24
CA ALA A 152 2.17 13.06 16.41
C ALA A 152 2.83 14.44 16.12
N ARG A 153 3.80 14.49 15.21
CA ARG A 153 4.49 15.72 14.80
C ARG A 153 3.60 16.58 13.89
N ASP A 154 3.04 15.99 12.84
CA ASP A 154 2.44 16.76 11.74
C ASP A 154 0.91 16.71 11.71
N PHE A 155 0.30 15.69 12.34
CA PHE A 155 -1.14 15.39 12.19
C PHE A 155 -1.86 15.15 13.53
N LYS A 156 -1.35 15.74 14.62
CA LYS A 156 -1.82 15.53 16.01
C LYS A 156 -3.32 15.73 16.21
N THR A 157 -3.92 16.71 15.52
CA THR A 157 -5.35 17.04 15.64
C THR A 157 -6.25 16.03 14.93
N LEU A 158 -5.73 15.35 13.90
CA LEU A 158 -6.46 14.38 13.09
C LEU A 158 -6.31 12.95 13.63
N PHE A 159 -5.19 12.65 14.28
CA PHE A 159 -4.91 11.32 14.84
C PHE A 159 -4.58 11.38 16.33
N PRO A 160 -5.60 11.30 17.22
CA PRO A 160 -5.39 11.24 18.65
C PRO A 160 -4.52 10.04 19.06
N LYS A 161 -3.61 10.25 20.02
CA LYS A 161 -2.68 9.22 20.50
C LYS A 161 -3.39 7.95 21.00
N GLU A 162 -4.52 8.11 21.68
CA GLU A 162 -5.32 7.00 22.19
C GLU A 162 -5.84 6.12 21.04
N TYR A 163 -6.38 6.75 19.99
CA TYR A 163 -6.81 6.05 18.78
C TYR A 163 -5.65 5.29 18.13
N LEU A 164 -4.50 5.95 17.94
CA LEU A 164 -3.34 5.32 17.30
C LEU A 164 -2.80 4.14 18.11
N THR A 165 -2.75 4.25 19.43
CA THR A 165 -2.33 3.15 20.32
C THR A 165 -3.27 1.96 20.18
N LYS A 166 -4.58 2.20 20.19
CA LYS A 166 -5.58 1.14 20.02
C LYS A 166 -5.48 0.48 18.65
N ALA A 167 -5.31 1.26 17.59
CA ALA A 167 -5.15 0.75 16.23
C ALA A 167 -3.88 -0.11 16.10
N ALA A 168 -2.75 0.33 16.67
CA ALA A 168 -1.49 -0.41 16.67
C ALA A 168 -1.62 -1.77 17.36
N GLN A 169 -2.33 -1.84 18.49
CA GLN A 169 -2.58 -3.08 19.23
C GLN A 169 -3.55 -4.02 18.49
N ALA A 170 -4.55 -3.48 17.81
CA ALA A 170 -5.57 -4.25 17.10
C ALA A 170 -5.20 -4.61 15.65
N ARG A 171 -3.99 -4.24 15.20
CA ARG A 171 -3.59 -4.40 13.79
C ARG A 171 -3.61 -5.85 13.33
N VAL A 172 -3.81 -6.05 12.04
CA VAL A 172 -3.51 -7.34 11.40
C VAL A 172 -2.00 -7.51 11.37
N ALA A 173 -1.48 -8.40 12.22
CA ALA A 173 -0.05 -8.68 12.30
C ALA A 173 0.44 -9.44 11.05
N VAL A 174 1.76 -9.38 10.83
CA VAL A 174 2.42 -10.29 9.88
C VAL A 174 2.26 -11.70 10.43
N VAL A 175 1.55 -12.57 9.72
CA VAL A 175 1.51 -13.99 10.08
C VAL A 175 2.88 -14.56 9.73
N THR A 176 3.75 -14.71 10.72
CA THR A 176 4.97 -15.50 10.56
C THR A 176 4.52 -16.95 10.38
N GLN A 177 4.50 -17.44 9.14
CA GLN A 177 4.41 -18.89 8.93
C GLN A 177 5.71 -19.48 9.49
N ILE A 178 5.58 -20.28 10.55
CA ILE A 178 6.65 -21.07 11.19
C ILE A 178 7.04 -22.21 10.25
#